data_AF-A0A841EFD4-F1
#
_entry.id   AF-A0A841EFD4-F1
#
_cell.length_a   1.000
_cell.length_b   1.000
_cell.length_c   1.000
_cell.angle_alpha   90.00
_cell.angle_beta   90.00
_cell.angle_gamma   90.00
#
_symmetry.space_group_name_H-M   'P 1'
#
loop_
_entity.id
_entity.type
_entity.pdbx_description
1 polymer ?
#
loop_
_entity_poly.entity_id
_entity_poly.type
_entity_poly.pdbx_seq_one_letter_code
_entity_poly.pdbx_strand_id
1 'polypeptide(L)'
;MAHANAELINALRRTAEKLAKGATYQWGHMGSCNCGNLAQELTKLTKAEIHQFAMQGRGDWREQVEEFCPTSGLPMDLLIADLLNYGLTTSDLQNLERLSDKKVLARIPVEKRYELHHNVCKDVVLYMNEWARLLEDELLPKVKIDLSFMNEEPKEVSLKQEEAFQFA
;
A
#
# COMPACT_ATOMS: atom_id res chain seq x y z
N MET A 1 -13.66 3.16 2.88
CA MET A 1 -12.94 2.85 1.64
C MET A 1 -11.94 3.95 1.39
N ALA A 2 -10.70 3.55 1.17
CA ALA A 2 -9.57 4.43 1.00
C ALA A 2 -9.73 5.35 -0.21
N HIS A 3 -9.12 6.53 -0.13
CA HIS A 3 -9.00 7.44 -1.26
C HIS A 3 -7.94 6.91 -2.25
N ALA A 4 -8.40 6.47 -3.42
CA ALA A 4 -7.54 5.95 -4.47
C ALA A 4 -6.45 6.96 -4.89
N ASN A 5 -5.19 6.57 -4.73
CA ASN A 5 -4.02 7.33 -5.13
C ASN A 5 -2.85 6.40 -5.45
N ALA A 6 -1.90 6.88 -6.27
CA ALA A 6 -0.81 6.06 -6.78
C ALA A 6 0.14 5.55 -5.67
N GLU A 7 0.36 6.34 -4.62
CA GLU A 7 1.26 5.97 -3.53
C GLU A 7 0.71 4.78 -2.73
N LEU A 8 -0.55 4.83 -2.31
CA LEU A 8 -1.23 3.75 -1.59
C LEU A 8 -1.34 2.49 -2.44
N ILE A 9 -1.69 2.62 -3.73
CA ILE A 9 -1.74 1.49 -4.67
C ILE A 9 -0.39 0.79 -4.74
N ASN A 10 0.68 1.56 -4.92
CA ASN A 10 2.04 1.03 -5.00
C ASN A 10 2.48 0.38 -3.68
N ALA A 11 2.12 0.97 -2.53
CA ALA A 11 2.39 0.38 -1.23
C ALA A 11 1.71 -1.00 -1.10
N LEU A 12 0.41 -1.10 -1.41
CA LEU A 12 -0.32 -2.38 -1.39
C LEU A 12 0.36 -3.45 -2.27
N ARG A 13 0.78 -3.07 -3.49
CA ARG A 13 1.49 -3.97 -4.42
C ARG A 13 2.83 -4.43 -3.85
N ARG A 14 3.65 -3.52 -3.35
CA ARG A 14 4.95 -3.85 -2.74
C ARG A 14 4.77 -4.74 -1.52
N THR A 15 3.81 -4.44 -0.65
CA THR A 15 3.51 -5.27 0.52
C THR A 15 3.13 -6.69 0.10
N ALA A 16 2.19 -6.83 -0.84
CA ALA A 16 1.76 -8.13 -1.33
C ALA A 16 2.91 -8.92 -1.99
N GLU A 17 3.76 -8.25 -2.78
CA GLU A 17 4.91 -8.87 -3.43
C GLU A 17 5.96 -9.33 -2.41
N LYS A 18 6.29 -8.51 -1.41
CA LYS A 18 7.25 -8.89 -0.35
C LYS A 18 6.74 -10.08 0.45
N LEU A 19 5.46 -10.09 0.82
CA LEU A 19 4.84 -11.21 1.52
C LEU A 19 4.86 -12.49 0.67
N ALA A 20 4.54 -12.39 -0.62
CA ALA A 20 4.61 -13.53 -1.55
C ALA A 20 6.04 -14.10 -1.68
N LYS A 21 7.06 -13.25 -1.54
CA LYS A 21 8.49 -13.63 -1.56
C LYS A 21 9.02 -14.13 -0.21
N GLY A 22 8.16 -14.26 0.81
CA GLY A 22 8.55 -14.82 2.11
C GLY A 22 9.03 -13.79 3.13
N ALA A 23 8.64 -12.52 3.01
CA ALA A 23 8.81 -11.55 4.09
C ALA A 23 8.16 -12.04 5.39
N THR A 24 8.70 -11.58 6.54
CA THR A 24 8.20 -12.01 7.86
C THR A 24 6.72 -11.66 8.01
N TYR A 25 5.91 -12.69 8.24
CA TYR A 25 4.49 -12.57 8.51
C TYR A 25 4.15 -13.33 9.79
N GLN A 26 3.51 -12.65 10.73
CA GLN A 26 3.04 -13.24 11.98
C GLN A 26 1.82 -12.47 12.46
N TRP A 27 0.65 -13.10 12.35
CA TRP A 27 -0.56 -12.57 12.96
C TRP A 27 -0.39 -12.47 14.48
N GLY A 28 -0.83 -11.37 15.08
CA GLY A 28 -0.60 -11.03 16.49
C GLY A 28 0.71 -10.29 16.79
N HIS A 29 1.69 -10.27 15.87
CA HIS A 29 2.84 -9.37 16.00
C HIS A 29 2.57 -8.07 15.25
N MET A 30 2.34 -6.98 15.99
CA MET A 30 1.83 -5.70 15.46
C MET A 30 2.64 -5.09 14.30
N GLY A 31 3.95 -5.35 14.23
CA GLY A 31 4.80 -4.91 13.12
C GLY A 31 4.89 -5.85 11.93
N SER A 32 4.31 -7.06 11.99
CA SER A 32 4.42 -8.08 10.93
C SER A 32 3.11 -8.83 10.64
N CYS A 33 1.99 -8.30 11.13
CA CYS A 33 0.65 -8.71 10.71
C CYS A 33 0.26 -8.00 9.39
N ASN A 34 -1.04 -8.01 9.06
CA ASN A 34 -1.57 -7.44 7.82
C ASN A 34 -1.32 -5.92 7.76
N CYS A 35 -1.81 -5.17 8.75
CA CYS A 35 -1.62 -3.72 8.84
C CYS A 35 -0.16 -3.35 9.09
N GLY A 36 0.56 -4.12 9.93
CA GLY A 36 1.97 -3.88 10.22
C GLY A 36 2.87 -3.94 8.98
N ASN A 37 2.64 -4.88 8.07
CA ASN A 37 3.39 -4.95 6.81
C ASN A 37 3.07 -3.80 5.85
N LEU A 38 1.81 -3.36 5.78
CA LEU A 38 1.46 -2.18 4.98
C LEU A 38 2.06 -0.90 5.57
N ALA A 39 2.03 -0.76 6.90
CA ALA A 39 2.58 0.39 7.60
C ALA A 39 4.08 0.55 7.33
N GLN A 40 4.87 -0.53 7.36
CA GLN A 40 6.29 -0.49 6.99
C GLN A 40 6.53 0.10 5.58
N GLU A 41 5.66 -0.23 4.61
CA GLU A 41 5.79 0.24 3.23
C GLU A 41 5.37 1.71 3.03
N LEU A 42 4.53 2.24 3.92
CA LEU A 42 4.06 3.62 3.87
C LEU A 42 4.96 4.56 4.69
N THR A 43 5.33 4.19 5.91
CA THR A 43 5.96 5.11 6.87
C THR A 43 7.47 4.91 7.03
N LYS A 44 8.07 3.94 6.32
CA LYS A 44 9.47 3.51 6.44
C LYS A 44 9.88 3.05 7.85
N LEU A 45 8.95 3.00 8.81
CA LEU A 45 9.18 2.44 10.14
C LEU A 45 9.50 0.96 10.02
N THR A 46 10.38 0.48 10.89
CA THR A 46 10.70 -0.94 10.99
C THR A 46 9.58 -1.70 11.71
N LYS A 47 9.53 -3.03 11.49
CA LYS A 47 8.62 -3.91 12.25
C LYS A 47 8.78 -3.76 13.78
N ALA A 48 9.99 -3.47 14.26
CA ALA A 48 10.28 -3.34 15.68
C ALA A 48 9.68 -2.05 16.24
N GLU A 49 9.86 -0.93 15.55
CA GLU A 49 9.29 0.36 15.94
C GLU A 49 7.76 0.31 15.95
N ILE A 50 7.15 -0.22 14.89
CA ILE A 50 5.68 -0.37 14.82
C ILE A 50 5.18 -1.25 15.97
N HIS A 51 5.88 -2.34 16.26
CA HIS A 51 5.49 -3.21 17.37
C HIS A 51 5.61 -2.48 18.72
N GLN A 52 6.69 -1.76 18.96
CA GLN A 52 6.90 -0.97 20.17
C GLN A 52 5.81 0.11 20.36
N PHE A 53 5.39 0.80 19.28
CA PHE A 53 4.32 1.79 19.35
C PHE A 53 3.01 1.17 19.84
N ALA A 54 2.68 -0.02 19.34
CA ALA A 54 1.46 -0.73 19.69
C ALA A 54 1.47 -1.34 21.11
N MET A 55 2.64 -1.50 21.75
CA MET A 55 2.74 -2.09 23.10
C MET A 55 2.23 -1.16 24.22
N GLN A 56 1.96 0.11 23.91
CA GLN A 56 1.31 1.02 24.87
C GLN A 56 -0.20 0.80 24.95
N GLY A 57 -0.79 0.20 23.89
CA GLY A 57 -2.18 -0.20 23.82
C GLY A 57 -2.36 -1.68 24.15
N ARG A 58 -3.55 -2.20 23.82
CA ARG A 58 -3.89 -3.62 23.95
C ARG A 58 -4.54 -4.10 22.67
N GLY A 59 -4.52 -5.40 22.47
CA GLY A 59 -5.22 -5.99 21.33
C GLY A 59 -4.48 -5.83 20.02
N ASP A 60 -5.17 -6.21 18.94
CA ASP A 60 -4.65 -6.11 17.57
C ASP A 60 -4.95 -4.74 16.92
N TRP A 61 -4.60 -4.59 15.65
CA TRP A 61 -4.84 -3.35 14.91
C TRP A 61 -6.31 -2.97 14.84
N ARG A 62 -7.25 -3.91 14.80
CA ARG A 62 -8.67 -3.59 14.77
C ARG A 62 -9.08 -2.88 16.06
N GLU A 63 -8.66 -3.44 17.20
CA GLU A 63 -8.98 -2.94 18.54
C GLU A 63 -8.29 -1.59 18.79
N GLN A 64 -7.00 -1.46 18.48
CA GLN A 64 -6.29 -0.19 18.68
C GLN A 64 -6.78 0.93 17.74
N VAL A 65 -7.22 0.61 16.52
CA VAL A 65 -7.84 1.59 15.62
C VAL A 65 -9.25 1.98 16.08
N GLU A 66 -9.96 1.09 16.77
CA GLU A 66 -11.25 1.40 17.39
C GLU A 66 -11.11 2.40 18.55
N GLU A 67 -9.98 2.35 19.27
CA GLU A 67 -9.63 3.30 20.34
C GLU A 67 -8.89 4.57 19.86
N PHE A 68 -8.66 4.71 18.55
CA PHE A 68 -7.86 5.79 17.96
C PHE A 68 -8.32 7.19 18.39
N CYS A 69 -7.39 7.97 18.92
CA CYS A 69 -7.63 9.37 19.32
C CYS A 69 -6.59 10.30 18.69
N PRO A 70 -6.98 11.20 17.76
CA PRO A 70 -6.02 12.03 17.02
C PRO A 70 -5.30 13.08 17.87
N THR A 71 -5.74 13.32 19.11
CA THR A 71 -5.17 14.32 20.02
C THR A 71 -4.43 13.73 21.22
N SER A 72 -4.31 12.40 21.33
CA SER A 72 -3.67 11.74 22.48
C SER A 72 -2.16 11.97 22.55
N GLY A 73 -1.51 12.12 21.38
CA GLY A 73 -0.06 12.15 21.25
C GLY A 73 0.63 10.79 21.44
N LEU A 74 -0.12 9.69 21.57
CA LEU A 74 0.47 8.35 21.70
C LEU A 74 1.12 7.91 20.38
N PRO A 75 2.26 7.18 20.42
CA PRO A 75 2.97 6.77 19.20
C PRO A 75 2.11 5.97 18.22
N MET A 76 1.24 5.10 18.73
CA MET A 76 0.33 4.33 17.87
C MET A 76 -0.72 5.23 17.19
N ASP A 77 -1.28 6.20 17.92
CA ASP A 77 -2.22 7.17 17.34
C ASP A 77 -1.54 8.06 16.30
N LEU A 78 -0.28 8.47 16.54
CA LEU A 78 0.51 9.21 15.55
C LEU A 78 0.76 8.37 14.29
N LEU A 79 1.06 7.08 14.44
CA LEU A 79 1.20 6.16 13.32
C LEU A 79 -0.12 6.01 12.55
N ILE A 80 -1.24 5.79 13.25
CA ILE A 80 -2.55 5.69 12.60
C ILE A 80 -2.85 6.98 11.84
N ALA A 81 -2.65 8.15 12.45
CA ALA A 81 -2.85 9.44 11.79
C ALA A 81 -2.00 9.60 10.53
N ASP A 82 -0.74 9.16 10.55
CA ASP A 82 0.13 9.15 9.37
C ASP A 82 -0.40 8.23 8.27
N LEU A 83 -0.86 7.03 8.61
CA LEU A 83 -1.50 6.12 7.66
C LEU A 83 -2.77 6.72 7.01
N LEU A 84 -3.54 7.50 7.77
CA LEU A 84 -4.71 8.20 7.23
C LEU A 84 -4.31 9.27 6.20
N ASN A 85 -3.14 9.91 6.34
CA ASN A 85 -2.65 10.89 5.37
C ASN A 85 -2.33 10.26 4.00
N TYR A 86 -2.01 8.96 3.95
CA TYR A 86 -1.86 8.22 2.69
C TYR A 86 -3.21 7.86 2.02
N GLY A 87 -4.33 8.34 2.58
CA GLY A 87 -5.67 8.14 2.04
C GLY A 87 -6.39 6.92 2.60
N LEU A 88 -5.83 6.23 3.60
CA LEU A 88 -6.54 5.19 4.33
C LEU A 88 -7.60 5.82 5.26
N THR A 89 -8.63 5.05 5.57
CA THR A 89 -9.57 5.35 6.66
C THR A 89 -9.37 4.35 7.81
N THR A 90 -9.85 4.68 9.01
CA THR A 90 -9.86 3.74 10.15
C THR A 90 -10.58 2.43 9.80
N SER A 91 -11.68 2.52 9.04
CA SER A 91 -12.39 1.34 8.53
C SER A 91 -11.55 0.46 7.63
N ASP A 92 -10.65 1.05 6.82
CA ASP A 92 -9.78 0.28 5.94
C ASP A 92 -8.71 -0.48 6.72
N LEU A 93 -8.15 0.14 7.78
CA LEU A 93 -7.20 -0.52 8.69
C LEU A 93 -7.87 -1.68 9.45
N GLN A 94 -9.07 -1.46 9.99
CA GLN A 94 -9.83 -2.53 10.64
C GLN A 94 -10.16 -3.67 9.67
N ASN A 95 -10.56 -3.33 8.44
CA ASN A 95 -10.88 -4.31 7.42
C ASN A 95 -9.65 -5.08 6.93
N LEU A 96 -8.49 -4.43 6.81
CA LEU A 96 -7.24 -5.11 6.43
C LEU A 96 -6.80 -6.12 7.50
N GLU A 97 -6.94 -5.80 8.78
CA GLU A 97 -6.58 -6.72 9.86
C GLU A 97 -7.43 -8.00 9.83
N ARG A 98 -8.67 -7.93 9.31
CA ARG A 98 -9.62 -9.05 9.26
C ARG A 98 -9.95 -9.57 7.87
N LEU A 99 -9.36 -9.00 6.82
CA LEU A 99 -9.70 -9.23 5.41
C LEU A 99 -11.22 -9.10 5.13
N SER A 100 -11.85 -8.03 5.63
CA SER A 100 -13.32 -7.94 5.71
C SER A 100 -13.98 -6.85 4.86
N ASP A 101 -13.25 -6.09 4.03
CA ASP A 101 -13.88 -5.06 3.21
C ASP A 101 -14.78 -5.68 2.13
N LYS A 102 -16.07 -5.34 2.16
CA LYS A 102 -17.08 -5.92 1.26
C LYS A 102 -16.79 -5.66 -0.22
N LYS A 103 -16.23 -4.50 -0.58
CA LYS A 103 -15.92 -4.16 -1.98
C LYS A 103 -14.71 -4.95 -2.46
N VAL A 104 -13.70 -5.14 -1.61
CA VAL A 104 -12.53 -5.98 -1.94
C VAL A 104 -12.95 -7.44 -2.07
N LEU A 105 -13.70 -7.94 -1.09
CA LEU A 105 -14.21 -9.32 -1.10
C LEU A 105 -15.07 -9.60 -2.33
N ALA A 106 -15.87 -8.63 -2.78
CA ALA A 106 -16.71 -8.76 -3.98
C ALA A 106 -15.91 -9.10 -5.25
N ARG A 107 -14.61 -8.77 -5.31
CA ARG A 107 -13.72 -9.09 -6.44
C ARG A 107 -13.13 -10.50 -6.38
N ILE A 108 -13.18 -11.14 -5.22
CA ILE A 108 -12.67 -12.49 -5.02
C ILE A 108 -13.78 -13.49 -5.37
N PRO A 109 -13.49 -14.54 -6.17
CA PRO A 109 -14.45 -15.62 -6.46
C PRO A 109 -15.07 -16.18 -5.18
N VAL A 110 -16.36 -16.50 -5.26
CA VAL A 110 -17.18 -16.86 -4.08
C VAL A 110 -16.59 -18.06 -3.34
N GLU A 111 -16.10 -19.05 -4.08
CA GLU A 111 -15.51 -20.27 -3.54
C GLU A 111 -14.28 -19.93 -2.68
N LYS A 112 -13.38 -19.09 -3.20
CA LYS A 112 -12.20 -18.64 -2.47
C LYS A 112 -12.53 -17.70 -1.32
N ARG A 113 -13.60 -16.91 -1.43
CA ARG A 113 -13.99 -15.94 -0.40
C ARG A 113 -14.31 -16.63 0.93
N TYR A 114 -14.97 -17.79 0.91
CA TYR A 114 -15.32 -18.54 2.12
C TYR A 114 -14.11 -19.22 2.77
N GLU A 115 -13.01 -19.36 2.04
CA GLU A 115 -11.76 -19.98 2.51
C GLU A 115 -10.71 -18.94 2.95
N LEU A 116 -11.02 -17.65 2.89
CA LEU A 116 -10.08 -16.60 3.30
C LEU A 116 -9.88 -16.59 4.81
N HIS A 117 -8.62 -16.69 5.21
CA HIS A 117 -8.19 -16.60 6.60
C HIS A 117 -7.24 -15.42 6.80
N HIS A 118 -7.61 -14.50 7.69
CA HIS A 118 -6.85 -13.28 7.95
C HIS A 118 -5.46 -13.51 8.56
N ASN A 119 -5.21 -14.71 9.08
CA ASN A 119 -3.93 -15.15 9.64
C ASN A 119 -3.13 -16.06 8.67
N VAL A 120 -3.57 -16.18 7.41
CA VAL A 120 -2.86 -16.91 6.35
C VAL A 120 -2.25 -15.91 5.38
N CYS A 121 -0.92 -15.86 5.33
CA CYS A 121 -0.17 -14.90 4.50
C CYS A 121 -0.61 -14.88 3.02
N LYS A 122 -0.88 -16.06 2.43
CA LYS A 122 -1.33 -16.16 1.03
C LYS A 122 -2.67 -15.44 0.79
N ASP A 123 -3.57 -15.47 1.76
CA ASP A 123 -4.89 -14.85 1.66
C ASP A 123 -4.78 -13.33 1.80
N VAL A 124 -3.87 -12.87 2.67
CA VAL A 124 -3.52 -11.45 2.79
C VAL A 124 -2.94 -10.93 1.47
N VAL A 125 -2.04 -11.68 0.83
CA VAL A 125 -1.47 -11.34 -0.49
C VAL A 125 -2.56 -11.23 -1.56
N LEU A 126 -3.49 -12.19 -1.60
CA LEU A 126 -4.63 -12.15 -2.53
C LEU A 126 -5.49 -10.91 -2.28
N TYR A 127 -5.85 -10.66 -1.02
CA TYR A 127 -6.68 -9.54 -0.63
C TYR A 127 -6.03 -8.18 -0.97
N MET A 128 -4.76 -7.99 -0.63
CA MET A 128 -4.03 -6.75 -0.95
C MET A 128 -3.94 -6.52 -2.47
N ASN A 129 -3.76 -7.58 -3.27
CA ASN A 129 -3.74 -7.46 -4.72
C ASN A 129 -5.11 -7.09 -5.30
N GLU A 130 -6.21 -7.64 -4.80
CA GLU A 130 -7.55 -7.25 -5.22
C GLU A 130 -7.92 -5.84 -4.75
N TRP A 131 -7.46 -5.45 -3.57
CA TRP A 131 -7.65 -4.08 -3.10
C TRP A 131 -6.89 -3.07 -3.95
N ALA A 132 -5.63 -3.36 -4.32
CA ALA A 132 -4.89 -2.52 -5.24
C ALA A 132 -5.60 -2.40 -6.60
N ARG A 133 -6.12 -3.49 -7.17
CA ARG A 133 -6.92 -3.46 -8.41
C ARG A 133 -8.18 -2.59 -8.27
N LEU A 134 -8.87 -2.69 -7.14
CA LEU A 134 -10.04 -1.85 -6.85
C LEU A 134 -9.69 -0.36 -6.90
N LEU A 135 -8.60 0.03 -6.25
CA LEU A 135 -8.17 1.43 -6.22
C LEU A 135 -7.62 1.89 -7.58
N GLU A 136 -6.96 1.02 -8.34
CA GLU A 136 -6.54 1.29 -9.73
C GLU A 136 -7.75 1.61 -10.61
N ASP A 137 -8.80 0.78 -10.57
CA ASP A 137 -10.04 1.01 -11.33
C ASP A 137 -10.73 2.33 -10.94
N GLU A 138 -10.69 2.71 -9.65
CA GLU A 138 -11.23 3.98 -9.17
C GLU A 138 -10.38 5.20 -9.58
N LEU A 139 -9.08 5.01 -9.81
CA LEU A 139 -8.14 6.06 -10.19
C LEU A 139 -8.14 6.30 -11.70
N LEU A 140 -8.22 5.25 -12.52
CA LEU A 140 -8.11 5.30 -13.99
C LEU A 140 -8.98 6.40 -14.64
N PRO A 141 -10.29 6.56 -14.32
CA PRO A 141 -11.12 7.59 -14.94
C PRO A 141 -10.69 9.03 -14.63
N LYS A 142 -9.88 9.24 -13.59
CA LYS A 142 -9.42 10.56 -13.13
C LYS A 142 -8.09 10.96 -13.76
N VAL A 143 -7.37 10.02 -14.37
CA VAL A 143 -6.07 10.28 -15.00
C VAL A 143 -6.31 10.93 -16.36
N LYS A 144 -5.81 12.16 -16.52
CA LYS A 144 -5.68 12.81 -17.82
C LYS A 144 -4.26 12.58 -18.32
N ILE A 145 -4.12 11.83 -19.41
CA ILE A 145 -2.83 11.66 -20.07
C ILE A 145 -2.67 12.83 -21.03
N ASP A 146 -1.64 13.66 -20.80
CA ASP A 146 -1.21 14.64 -21.78
C ASP A 146 -0.39 13.91 -22.86
N LEU A 147 -0.96 13.77 -24.06
CA LEU A 147 -0.32 13.14 -25.22
C LEU A 147 0.29 14.18 -26.17
N SER A 148 0.43 15.44 -25.75
CA SER A 148 0.97 16.53 -26.59
C SER A 148 2.33 16.21 -27.21
N PHE A 149 3.18 15.45 -26.50
CA PHE A 149 4.49 14.99 -26.98
C PHE A 149 4.42 14.07 -28.20
N MET A 150 3.28 13.44 -28.51
CA MET A 150 3.12 12.62 -29.71
C MET A 150 2.96 13.45 -30.99
N ASN A 151 2.72 14.76 -30.85
CA ASN A 151 2.58 15.70 -31.97
C ASN A 151 3.87 16.49 -32.23
N GLU A 152 4.97 16.22 -31.52
CA GLU A 152 6.26 16.83 -31.83
C GLU A 152 6.85 16.13 -33.06
N GLU A 153 6.98 16.86 -34.17
CA GLU A 153 7.76 16.39 -35.31
C GLU A 153 9.20 16.09 -34.85
N PRO A 154 9.81 14.99 -35.34
CA PRO A 154 11.17 14.64 -34.97
C PRO A 154 12.09 15.81 -35.31
N LYS A 155 12.71 16.41 -34.29
CA LYS A 155 13.73 17.45 -34.49
C LYS A 155 14.85 16.88 -35.34
N GLU A 156 15.09 17.48 -36.52
CA GLU A 156 16.24 17.17 -37.34
C GLU A 156 17.52 17.29 -36.50
N VAL A 157 18.17 16.15 -36.26
CA VAL A 157 19.48 16.12 -35.63
C VAL A 157 20.49 16.55 -36.69
N SER A 158 20.84 17.84 -36.68
CA SER A 158 21.94 18.38 -37.47
C SER A 158 23.27 17.80 -36.96
N LEU A 159 23.75 16.75 -37.62
CA LEU A 159 25.11 16.23 -37.46
C LEU A 159 26.11 17.29 -37.94
N LYS A 160 26.72 18.02 -37.00
CA LYS A 160 27.92 18.81 -37.32
C LYS A 160 29.05 17.83 -37.61
N GLN A 161 29.57 17.89 -38.83
CA GLN A 161 30.77 17.17 -39.24
C GLN A 161 31.94 17.67 -38.37
N GLU A 162 32.49 16.79 -37.54
CA GLU A 162 33.76 17.07 -36.86
C GLU A 162 34.89 17.03 -37.89
N GLU A 163 35.49 18.19 -38.12
CA GLU A 163 36.62 18.39 -39.00
C GLU A 163 37.88 17.68 -38.45
N ALA A 164 38.49 16.88 -39.35
CA ALA A 164 39.90 16.56 -39.48
C ALA A 164 40.77 16.50 -38.21
N PHE A 165 41.01 15.26 -37.75
CA PHE A 165 42.16 14.87 -36.95
C PHE A 165 43.46 15.13 -37.75
N GLN A 166 44.17 16.24 -37.48
CA GLN A 166 45.55 16.40 -37.94
C GLN A 166 46.51 15.84 -36.89
N PHE A 167 47.22 14.79 -37.28
CA PHE A 167 48.43 14.29 -36.65
C PHE A 167 49.61 15.21 -36.97
N ALA A 168 50.28 15.74 -35.94
CA ALA A 168 51.73 15.96 -35.89
C ALA A 168 52.14 16.39 -34.47
#